data_AF-A0A1M5SGK7-F1
#
_entry.id   AF-A0A1M5SGK7-F1
#
_cell.length_a   1.000
_cell.length_b   1.000
_cell.length_c   1.000
_cell.angle_alpha   90.00
_cell.angle_beta   90.00
_cell.angle_gamma   90.00
#
_symmetry.space_group_name_H-M   'P 1'
#
loop_
_entity.id
_entity.type
_entity.pdbx_description
1 polymer ?
#
loop_
_entity_poly.entity_id
_entity_poly.type
_entity_poly.pdbx_seq_one_letter_code
_entity_poly.pdbx_strand_id
1 'polypeptide(L)' 'MEWTPLIEATYFTGIRTDLLTTVTGIVSCLLIVVGLGILYKVFH' A
#
# COMPACT_ATOMS: atom_id res chain seq x y z
N MET A 1 -25.88 7.64 -31.38
CA MET A 1 -25.90 8.10 -29.97
C MET A 1 -24.72 7.42 -29.31
N GLU A 2 -23.74 8.19 -28.85
CA GLU A 2 -22.56 7.64 -28.17
C GLU A 2 -22.97 7.27 -26.75
N TRP A 3 -22.68 6.05 -26.32
CA TRP A 3 -22.96 5.61 -24.96
C TRP A 3 -21.97 6.32 -24.02
N THR A 4 -22.49 7.13 -23.10
CA THR A 4 -21.68 7.77 -22.04
C THR A 4 -21.89 7.03 -20.73
N PRO A 5 -20.84 6.40 -20.16
CA PRO A 5 -20.96 5.76 -18.86
C PRO A 5 -21.26 6.79 -17.76
N LEU A 6 -22.20 6.47 -16.87
CA LEU A 6 -22.49 7.28 -15.68
C LEU A 6 -21.38 7.20 -14.63
N ILE A 7 -20.64 6.08 -14.60
CA ILE A 7 -19.52 5.83 -13.70
C ILE A 7 -18.43 5.11 -14.49
N GLU A 8 -17.21 5.62 -14.39
CA GLU A 8 -16.02 5.00 -14.97
C GLU A 8 -15.09 4.47 -13.88
N ALA A 9 -14.36 3.40 -14.17
CA ALA A 9 -13.38 2.84 -13.23
C ALA A 9 -12.28 3.85 -12.86
N THR A 10 -12.02 4.83 -13.73
CA THR A 10 -11.09 5.94 -13.52
C THR A 10 -11.45 6.78 -12.29
N TYR A 11 -12.73 6.89 -11.94
CA TYR A 11 -13.20 7.64 -10.77
C TYR A 11 -12.76 7.02 -9.43
N PHE A 12 -12.35 5.74 -9.41
CA PHE A 12 -11.85 5.05 -8.21
C PHE A 12 -10.32 5.03 -8.11
N THR A 13 -9.61 5.63 -9.07
CA THR A 13 -8.13 5.58 -9.14
C THR A 13 -7.48 6.26 -7.93
N GLY A 14 -8.06 7.36 -7.45
CA GLY A 14 -7.57 8.07 -6.25
C GLY A 14 -7.56 7.17 -5.02
N ILE A 15 -8.73 6.61 -4.68
CA ILE A 15 -8.89 5.69 -3.54
C ILE A 15 -7.94 4.49 -3.65
N ARG A 16 -7.80 3.91 -4.84
CA ARG A 16 -6.86 2.81 -5.08
C ARG A 16 -5.42 3.23 -4.78
N THR A 17 -5.02 4.42 -5.21
CA THR A 17 -3.66 4.93 -5.02
C THR A 17 -3.36 5.21 -3.54
N ASP A 18 -4.31 5.79 -2.82
CA ASP A 18 -4.17 6.09 -1.39
C ASP A 18 -4.08 4.81 -0.57
N LEU A 19 -4.89 3.80 -0.92
CA LEU A 19 -4.87 2.49 -0.27
C LEU A 19 -3.54 1.78 -0.50
N LEU A 20 -3.02 1.79 -1.74
CA LEU A 20 -1.72 1.20 -2.05
C LEU A 20 -0.58 1.91 -1.33
N THR A 21 -0.61 3.25 -1.27
CA THR A 21 0.38 4.05 -0.53
C THR A 21 0.39 3.69 0.95
N THR A 22 -0.80 3.61 1.55
CA THR A 22 -0.95 3.26 2.98
C THR A 22 -0.45 1.86 3.28
N VAL A 23 -0.85 0.86 2.49
CA VAL A 23 -0.42 -0.54 2.65
C VAL A 23 1.09 -0.66 2.50
N THR A 24 1.67 0.03 1.51
CA THR A 24 3.12 0.04 1.29
C THR A 24 3.87 0.62 2.49
N GLY A 25 3.34 1.70 3.10
CA GLY A 25 3.90 2.28 4.32
C GLY A 25 3.88 1.29 5.50
N ILE A 26 2.75 0.63 5.73
CA ILE A 26 2.60 -0.35 6.82
C ILE A 26 3.58 -1.52 6.65
N VAL A 27 3.65 -2.10 5.45
CA VAL A 27 4.57 -3.21 5.15
C VAL A 27 6.02 -2.79 5.34
N SER A 28 6.38 -1.57 4.93
CA SER A 28 7.74 -1.04 5.12
C SER A 28 8.09 -0.93 6.61
N CYS A 29 7.18 -0.42 7.45
CA CYS A 29 7.39 -0.37 8.90
C CYS A 29 7.55 -1.77 9.51
N LEU A 30 6.74 -2.74 9.10
CA LEU A 30 6.85 -4.13 9.58
C LEU A 30 8.21 -4.73 9.26
N LEU A 31 8.71 -4.54 8.04
CA LEU A 31 10.03 -5.02 7.64
C LEU A 31 11.16 -4.43 8.48
N ILE A 32 11.07 -3.14 8.84
CA ILE A 32 12.05 -2.50 9.73
C ILE A 32 12.05 -3.15 11.11
N VAL A 33 10.87 -3.31 11.72
CA VAL A 33 10.74 -3.91 13.07
C VAL A 33 11.25 -5.35 13.09
N VAL A 34 10.86 -6.15 12.09
CA VAL A 34 11.31 -7.54 11.96
C VAL A 34 12.83 -7.59 11.72
N GLY A 35 13.36 -6.74 10.84
CA GLY A 35 14.79 -6.66 10.56
C GLY A 35 15.61 -6.34 11.82
N LEU A 36 15.17 -5.36 12.62
CA LEU A 36 15.80 -5.03 13.91
C LEU A 36 15.72 -6.19 14.90
N GLY A 37 14.58 -6.89 14.97
CA GLY A 37 14.42 -8.06 15.84
C GLY A 37 15.37 -9.21 15.48
N ILE A 38 15.55 -9.48 14.17
CA ILE A 38 16.51 -10.48 13.69
C ILE A 38 17.94 -10.04 14.02
N LEU A 39 18.28 -8.77 13.77
CA LEU A 39 19.60 -8.23 14.08
C LEU A 39 19.93 -8.41 15.57
N TYR A 40 19.00 -8.07 16.46
CA TYR A 40 19.17 -8.27 17.90
C TYR A 40 19.41 -9.75 18.23
N LYS A 41 18.59 -10.67 17.70
CA LYS A 41 18.71 -12.11 17.97
C LYS A 41 20.02 -12.73 17.44
N VAL A 42 20.60 -12.18 16.37
CA VAL A 42 21.82 -12.72 15.75
C VAL A 42 23.07 -12.17 16.43
N PHE A 43 23.06 -10.91 16.84
CA PHE A 43 24.23 -10.22 17.39
C PHE A 43 24.26 -10.10 18.93
N HIS A 44 23.21 -10.55 19.61
CA HIS A 44 23.10 -10.59 21.07
C HIS A 44 22.45 -11.91 21.53
#